data_AF-A0AAD4W4W6-F1
#
_entry.id   AF-A0AAD4W4W6-F1
#
_cell.length_a   1.000
_cell.length_b   1.000
_cell.length_c   1.000
_cell.angle_alpha   90.00
_cell.angle_beta   90.00
_cell.angle_gamma   90.00
#
_symmetry.space_group_name_H-M   'P 1'
#
loop_
_entity.id
_entity.type
_entity.pdbx_description
1 polymer ?
#
loop_
_entity_poly.entity_id
_entity_poly.type
_entity_poly.pdbx_seq_one_letter_code
_entity_poly.pdbx_strand_id
1 'polypeptide(L)'
;MAYPEDYAVNIHQRLLFRDLGVLTHEVARNVVEVGVAGIVVSNHGGRQLDYTRTTISVLEEVVDAVGGKVPALAFGAQAVLVGRPVIHGLAANGERGVRQVIEMRKDEFELTVALCGCPGVMDITRSHVRTECDKLHSML
;
A
#
# COMPACT_ATOMS: atom_id res chain seq x y z
N MET A 1 25.49 4.55 -26.05
CA MET A 1 24.36 5.50 -26.12
C MET A 1 23.89 5.68 -24.67
N ALA A 2 24.40 6.73 -24.02
CA ALA A 2 24.17 7.00 -22.61
C ALA A 2 22.84 7.75 -22.43
N TYR A 3 22.04 7.34 -21.46
CA TYR A 3 20.79 8.02 -21.13
C TYR A 3 21.11 9.31 -20.34
N PRO A 4 20.50 10.48 -20.66
CA PRO A 4 20.90 11.76 -20.07
C PRO A 4 20.45 11.91 -18.60
N GLU A 5 21.28 12.54 -17.78
CA GLU A 5 21.08 12.82 -16.35
C GLU A 5 20.07 13.95 -16.03
N ASP A 6 19.20 14.36 -16.97
CA ASP A 6 18.43 15.61 -16.86
C ASP A 6 16.96 15.45 -16.40
N TYR A 7 16.68 14.54 -15.44
CA TYR A 7 15.37 14.48 -14.77
C TYR A 7 15.35 15.19 -13.40
N ALA A 8 16.30 16.09 -13.13
CA ALA A 8 16.28 16.94 -11.95
C ALA A 8 15.27 18.10 -12.12
N VAL A 9 13.97 17.81 -11.94
CA VAL A 9 12.91 18.84 -11.92
C VAL A 9 12.85 19.51 -10.54
N ASN A 10 13.18 20.80 -10.55
CA ASN A 10 13.22 21.78 -9.47
C ASN A 10 12.23 21.56 -8.29
N ILE A 11 12.80 21.71 -7.09
CA ILE A 11 12.36 21.28 -5.76
C ILE A 11 11.70 22.43 -4.99
N HIS A 12 10.39 22.67 -5.17
CA HIS A 12 9.68 23.67 -4.33
C HIS A 12 8.17 23.42 -4.07
N GLN A 13 7.68 22.18 -4.04
CA GLN A 13 6.32 21.92 -3.53
C GLN A 13 6.24 20.67 -2.66
N ARG A 14 5.85 20.90 -1.40
CA ARG A 14 5.66 19.95 -0.29
C ARG A 14 4.35 19.14 -0.50
N LEU A 15 4.23 18.44 -1.62
CA LEU A 15 3.05 17.63 -1.97
C LEU A 15 3.34 16.14 -1.72
N LEU A 16 2.58 15.56 -0.79
CA LEU A 16 2.65 14.19 -0.29
C LEU A 16 2.41 13.06 -1.33
N PHE A 17 2.27 13.34 -2.64
CA PHE A 17 1.74 12.37 -3.61
C PHE A 17 2.31 12.54 -5.03
N ARG A 18 3.65 12.52 -5.20
CA ARG A 18 4.25 12.76 -6.53
C ARG A 18 4.51 11.50 -7.37
N ASP A 19 4.65 10.33 -6.76
CA ASP A 19 4.78 9.06 -7.50
C ASP A 19 3.58 8.16 -7.17
N LEU A 20 2.57 8.21 -8.04
CA LEU A 20 1.48 7.27 -7.95
C LEU A 20 2.00 5.90 -8.39
N GLY A 21 2.46 5.11 -7.42
CA GLY A 21 2.72 3.69 -7.58
C GLY A 21 4.16 3.27 -7.43
N VAL A 22 4.62 3.17 -6.19
CA VAL A 22 5.88 2.51 -5.86
C VAL A 22 5.64 1.00 -5.83
N LEU A 23 6.24 0.27 -6.78
CA LEU A 23 6.06 -1.17 -6.94
C LEU A 23 7.37 -1.97 -6.87
N THR A 24 8.51 -1.31 -6.65
CA THR A 24 9.81 -1.97 -6.52
C THR A 24 10.64 -1.40 -5.38
N HIS A 25 11.56 -2.22 -4.88
CA HIS A 25 12.54 -1.88 -3.86
C HIS A 25 13.37 -0.64 -4.24
N GLU A 26 13.88 -0.57 -5.48
CA GLU A 26 14.76 0.51 -5.93
C GLU A 26 14.05 1.86 -5.93
N VAL A 27 12.80 1.89 -6.40
CA VAL A 27 12.00 3.12 -6.40
C VAL A 27 11.70 3.54 -4.96
N ALA A 28 11.32 2.60 -4.09
CA ALA A 28 11.05 2.88 -2.69
C ALA A 28 12.27 3.51 -2.00
N ARG A 29 13.46 2.93 -2.20
CA ARG A 29 14.71 3.45 -1.65
C ARG A 29 15.01 4.87 -2.14
N ASN A 30 14.93 5.10 -3.46
CA ASN A 30 15.20 6.41 -4.06
C ASN A 30 14.23 7.47 -3.52
N VAL A 31 12.94 7.14 -3.42
CA VAL A 31 11.90 8.04 -2.93
C VAL A 31 12.14 8.40 -1.45
N VAL A 32 12.57 7.45 -0.63
CA VAL A 32 12.95 7.73 0.77
C VAL A 32 14.18 8.61 0.87
N GLU A 33 15.19 8.44 0.01
CA GLU A 33 16.40 9.28 -0.02
C GLU A 33 16.08 10.76 -0.35
N VAL A 34 15.00 11.01 -1.10
CA VAL A 34 14.49 12.36 -1.40
C VAL A 34 13.74 13.00 -0.21
N GLY A 35 13.53 12.26 0.88
CA GLY A 35 12.94 12.78 2.12
C GLY A 35 11.41 12.94 2.08
N VAL A 36 10.71 12.03 1.40
CA VAL A 36 9.24 12.02 1.41
C VAL A 36 8.67 11.69 2.79
N ALA A 37 7.46 12.15 3.06
CA ALA A 37 6.74 11.87 4.30
C ALA A 37 6.05 10.50 4.33
N GLY A 38 5.88 9.86 3.17
CA GLY A 38 5.20 8.57 3.06
C GLY A 38 5.19 8.04 1.62
N ILE A 39 4.88 6.75 1.49
CA ILE A 39 4.82 6.03 0.23
C ILE A 39 3.46 5.35 0.10
N VAL A 40 2.89 5.39 -1.11
CA VAL A 40 1.71 4.61 -1.47
C VAL A 40 2.12 3.53 -2.46
N VAL A 41 2.04 2.26 -2.02
CA VAL A 41 2.20 1.10 -2.90
C VAL A 41 0.93 0.93 -3.74
N SER A 42 1.02 1.23 -5.03
CA SER A 42 -0.14 1.29 -5.92
C SER A 42 0.24 0.88 -7.34
N ASN A 43 -0.67 0.19 -8.04
CA ASN A 43 -0.60 -0.02 -9.49
C ASN A 43 -1.76 0.69 -10.21
N HIS A 44 -2.31 1.75 -9.59
CA HIS A 44 -3.48 2.50 -10.06
C HIS A 44 -4.75 1.67 -10.22
N GLY A 45 -4.86 0.59 -9.46
CA GLY A 45 -5.96 -0.36 -9.61
C GLY A 45 -5.92 -1.10 -10.94
N GLY A 46 -4.72 -1.31 -11.50
CA GLY A 46 -4.50 -2.05 -12.74
C GLY A 46 -4.90 -1.29 -14.00
N ARG A 47 -4.72 0.04 -14.02
CA ARG A 47 -5.17 0.91 -15.12
C ARG A 47 -4.05 1.63 -15.88
N GLN A 48 -2.81 1.54 -15.39
CA GLN A 48 -1.67 2.19 -16.02
C GLN A 48 -0.85 1.21 -16.86
N LEU A 49 -0.17 0.28 -16.20
CA LEU A 49 0.68 -0.71 -16.86
C LEU A 49 0.12 -2.11 -16.56
N ASP A 50 -0.26 -2.81 -17.62
CA ASP A 50 -0.74 -4.18 -17.54
C ASP A 50 0.39 -5.13 -17.17
N TYR A 51 0.02 -6.29 -16.60
CA TYR A 51 0.95 -7.31 -16.10
C TYR A 51 1.91 -6.83 -15.00
N THR A 52 1.64 -5.68 -14.39
CA THR A 52 2.32 -5.28 -13.16
C THR A 52 1.99 -6.23 -12.01
N ARG A 53 2.92 -6.35 -11.07
CA ARG A 53 2.72 -7.11 -9.83
C ARG A 53 1.53 -6.52 -9.04
N THR A 54 0.85 -7.35 -8.27
CA THR A 54 -0.23 -6.87 -7.40
C THR A 54 0.37 -6.07 -6.24
N THR A 55 -0.33 -5.06 -5.77
CA THR A 55 0.19 -4.16 -4.71
C THR A 55 0.51 -4.91 -3.42
N ILE A 56 -0.29 -5.92 -3.07
CA ILE A 56 -0.04 -6.75 -1.89
C ILE A 56 1.18 -7.65 -2.06
N SER A 57 1.50 -8.13 -3.28
CA SER A 57 2.64 -9.02 -3.48
C SER A 57 3.98 -8.31 -3.42
N VAL A 58 4.00 -6.99 -3.60
CA VAL A 58 5.23 -6.16 -3.53
C VAL A 58 5.32 -5.34 -2.25
N LEU A 59 4.30 -5.40 -1.39
CA LEU A 59 4.24 -4.56 -0.19
C LEU A 59 5.41 -4.82 0.75
N GLU A 60 5.73 -6.10 1.01
CA GLU A 60 6.86 -6.47 1.88
C GLU A 60 8.20 -5.99 1.33
N GLU A 61 8.42 -6.12 0.01
CA GLU A 61 9.62 -5.63 -0.69
C GLU A 61 9.79 -4.11 -0.51
N VAL A 62 8.70 -3.35 -0.63
CA VAL A 62 8.73 -1.89 -0.44
C VAL A 62 8.93 -1.52 1.03
N VAL A 63 8.30 -2.22 1.95
CA VAL A 63 8.45 -1.98 3.40
C VAL A 63 9.88 -2.24 3.85
N ASP A 64 10.50 -3.31 3.36
CA ASP A 64 11.92 -3.61 3.61
C ASP A 64 12.82 -2.49 3.08
N ALA A 65 12.60 -2.04 1.84
CA ALA A 65 13.35 -0.95 1.23
C ALA A 65 13.28 0.38 2.02
N VAL A 66 12.14 0.63 2.67
CA VAL A 66 11.92 1.83 3.51
C VAL A 66 12.73 1.74 4.81
N GLY A 67 13.00 0.53 5.31
CA GLY A 67 13.85 0.32 6.49
C GLY A 67 13.36 1.03 7.75
N GLY A 68 12.05 1.12 7.95
CA GLY A 68 11.44 1.76 9.13
C GLY A 68 11.52 3.29 9.18
N LYS A 69 12.00 3.94 8.11
CA LYS A 69 12.04 5.41 8.00
C LYS A 69 10.64 6.03 7.85
N VAL A 70 9.66 5.22 7.46
CA VAL A 70 8.22 5.52 7.48
C VAL A 70 7.53 4.41 8.27
N PRO A 71 6.54 4.71 9.15
CA PRO A 71 5.91 3.67 9.96
C PRO A 71 5.04 2.71 9.12
N ALA A 72 4.63 1.58 9.70
CA ALA A 72 4.18 0.39 8.97
C ALA A 72 3.40 -0.59 9.90
N LEU A 73 2.28 -1.24 9.47
CA LEU A 73 1.52 -2.26 10.27
C LEU A 73 1.35 -3.61 9.54
N ALA A 74 1.33 -4.72 10.30
CA ALA A 74 1.11 -6.11 9.86
C ALA A 74 2.05 -6.61 8.74
N PHE A 75 1.71 -6.34 7.47
CA PHE A 75 2.59 -6.48 6.29
C PHE A 75 3.53 -5.28 6.09
N GLY A 76 3.40 -4.30 6.96
CA GLY A 76 4.11 -3.03 6.96
C GLY A 76 3.35 -1.85 6.35
N ALA A 77 2.04 -1.93 6.12
CA ALA A 77 1.23 -0.77 5.70
C ALA A 77 0.54 -0.12 6.91
N GLN A 78 0.60 1.20 7.07
CA GLN A 78 -0.10 1.89 8.19
C GLN A 78 -1.61 2.01 7.97
N ALA A 79 -2.01 2.08 6.71
CA ALA A 79 -3.38 2.26 6.27
C ALA A 79 -3.51 1.77 4.83
N VAL A 80 -4.74 1.57 4.38
CA VAL A 80 -5.05 1.25 2.98
C VAL A 80 -5.99 2.30 2.41
N LEU A 81 -5.82 2.61 1.12
CA LEU A 81 -6.71 3.51 0.40
C LEU A 81 -7.77 2.69 -0.34
N VAL A 82 -9.03 3.13 -0.27
CA VAL A 82 -10.16 2.47 -0.93
C VAL A 82 -10.63 3.31 -2.11
N GLY A 83 -10.45 2.80 -3.33
CA GLY A 83 -10.84 3.48 -4.56
C GLY A 83 -12.27 3.15 -5.01
N ARG A 84 -12.38 2.23 -5.98
CA ARG A 84 -13.65 1.87 -6.66
C ARG A 84 -14.85 1.63 -5.74
N PRO A 85 -14.74 0.92 -4.60
CA PRO A 85 -15.89 0.70 -3.72
C PRO A 85 -16.57 2.00 -3.28
N VAL A 86 -15.81 3.07 -2.99
CA VAL A 86 -16.35 4.38 -2.61
C VAL A 86 -17.19 4.97 -3.75
N ILE A 87 -16.68 4.88 -4.99
CA ILE A 87 -17.40 5.37 -6.18
C ILE A 87 -18.65 4.56 -6.46
N HIS A 88 -18.62 3.23 -6.22
CA HIS A 88 -19.81 2.39 -6.36
C HIS A 88 -20.89 2.77 -5.33
N GLY A 89 -20.49 3.00 -4.07
CA GLY A 89 -21.41 3.47 -3.02
C GLY A 89 -22.01 4.83 -3.37
N LEU A 90 -21.18 5.76 -3.87
CA LEU A 90 -21.63 7.07 -4.33
C LEU A 90 -22.67 6.96 -5.44
N ALA A 91 -22.43 6.11 -6.44
CA ALA A 91 -23.36 5.90 -7.55
C ALA A 91 -24.67 5.23 -7.09
N ALA A 92 -24.61 4.32 -6.12
CA ALA A 92 -25.77 3.57 -5.64
C ALA A 92 -26.70 4.40 -4.74
N ASN A 93 -26.16 5.21 -3.83
CA ASN A 93 -26.96 5.91 -2.83
C ASN A 93 -26.31 7.22 -2.32
N GLY A 94 -25.58 7.91 -3.19
CA GLY A 94 -24.92 9.18 -2.86
C GLY A 94 -24.01 9.07 -1.65
N GLU A 95 -24.01 10.11 -0.81
CA GLU A 95 -23.24 10.14 0.44
C GLU A 95 -23.55 8.95 1.37
N ARG A 96 -24.82 8.53 1.44
CA ARG A 96 -25.22 7.40 2.30
C ARG A 96 -24.56 6.10 1.85
N GLY A 97 -24.48 5.87 0.54
CA GLY A 97 -23.80 4.69 -0.01
C GLY A 97 -22.29 4.72 0.23
N VAL A 98 -21.65 5.90 0.16
CA VAL A 98 -20.24 6.06 0.55
C VAL A 98 -20.03 5.69 2.02
N ARG A 99 -20.86 6.25 2.92
CA ARG A 99 -20.80 5.95 4.35
C ARG A 99 -20.95 4.44 4.62
N GLN A 100 -21.94 3.81 4.00
CA GLN A 100 -22.19 2.37 4.12
C GLN A 100 -20.98 1.54 3.69
N VAL A 101 -20.31 1.89 2.59
CA VAL A 101 -19.11 1.17 2.14
C VAL A 101 -17.97 1.27 3.15
N ILE A 102 -17.74 2.45 3.70
CA ILE A 102 -16.68 2.66 4.70
C ILE A 102 -17.01 1.92 5.99
N GLU A 103 -18.26 1.96 6.44
CA GLU A 103 -18.72 1.30 7.66
C GLU A 103 -18.64 -0.22 7.54
N MET A 104 -19.11 -0.80 6.43
CA MET A 104 -18.96 -2.25 6.17
C MET A 104 -17.49 -2.69 6.17
N ARG A 105 -16.59 -1.92 5.55
CA ARG A 105 -15.15 -2.25 5.55
C ARG A 105 -14.54 -2.18 6.95
N LYS A 106 -14.96 -1.20 7.75
CA LYS A 106 -14.53 -1.07 9.15
C LYS A 106 -15.01 -2.28 9.97
N ASP A 107 -16.29 -2.61 9.88
CA ASP A 107 -16.90 -3.72 10.64
C ASP A 107 -16.28 -5.08 10.25
N GLU A 108 -16.08 -5.31 8.95
CA GLU A 108 -15.39 -6.52 8.45
C GLU A 108 -13.94 -6.59 8.96
N PHE A 109 -13.23 -5.46 9.00
CA PHE A 109 -11.87 -5.40 9.53
C PHE A 109 -11.83 -5.68 11.03
N GLU A 110 -12.68 -5.03 11.83
CA GLU A 110 -12.76 -5.25 13.28
C GLU A 110 -13.11 -6.70 13.61
N LEU A 111 -14.05 -7.31 12.86
CA LEU A 111 -14.38 -8.72 12.99
C LEU A 111 -13.16 -9.61 12.67
N THR A 112 -12.43 -9.30 11.60
CA THR A 112 -11.22 -10.06 11.22
C THR A 112 -10.16 -9.99 12.32
N VAL A 113 -9.90 -8.80 12.87
CA VAL A 113 -8.95 -8.58 13.97
C VAL A 113 -9.33 -9.41 15.20
N ALA A 114 -10.62 -9.39 15.58
CA ALA A 114 -11.12 -10.19 16.69
C ALA A 114 -10.96 -11.70 16.44
N LEU A 115 -11.27 -12.18 15.23
CA LEU A 115 -11.12 -13.58 14.85
C LEU A 115 -9.66 -14.04 14.75
N CYS A 116 -8.74 -13.13 14.46
CA CYS A 116 -7.29 -13.39 14.52
C CYS A 116 -6.75 -13.44 15.96
N GLY A 117 -7.58 -13.21 16.99
CA GLY A 117 -7.14 -13.18 18.38
C GLY A 117 -6.34 -11.93 18.74
N CYS A 118 -6.47 -10.85 17.97
CA CYS A 118 -5.80 -9.58 18.19
C CYS A 118 -6.72 -8.62 18.98
N PRO A 119 -6.31 -8.14 20.18
CA PRO A 119 -7.09 -7.15 20.94
C PRO A 119 -7.26 -5.80 20.23
N GLY A 120 -6.35 -5.45 19.33
CA GLY A 120 -6.45 -4.28 18.48
C GLY A 120 -5.54 -4.37 17.25
N VAL A 121 -5.61 -3.33 16.41
CA VAL A 121 -4.85 -3.27 15.14
C VAL A 121 -3.34 -3.35 15.33
N MET A 122 -2.83 -2.90 16.48
CA MET A 122 -1.39 -2.92 16.79
C MET A 122 -0.88 -4.32 17.12
N ASP A 123 -1.78 -5.26 17.43
CA ASP A 123 -1.44 -6.66 17.72
C ASP A 123 -1.35 -7.50 16.43
N ILE A 124 -1.74 -6.94 15.28
CA ILE A 124 -1.63 -7.63 14.00
C ILE A 124 -0.18 -7.62 13.54
N THR A 125 0.45 -8.78 13.59
CA THR A 125 1.81 -9.02 13.12
C THR A 125 1.86 -9.88 11.85
N ARG A 126 3.04 -9.94 11.21
CA ARG A 126 3.30 -10.78 10.04
C ARG A 126 3.01 -12.29 10.26
N SER A 127 2.98 -12.78 11.49
CA SER A 127 2.69 -14.20 11.77
C SER A 127 1.23 -14.58 11.55
N HIS A 128 0.30 -13.62 11.46
CA HIS A 128 -1.13 -13.88 11.25
C HIS A 128 -1.47 -14.23 9.80
N VAL A 129 -0.50 -14.13 8.88
CA VAL A 129 -0.70 -14.27 7.44
C VAL A 129 0.35 -15.19 6.84
N ARG A 130 -0.06 -15.98 5.84
CA ARG A 130 0.82 -16.80 4.99
C ARG A 130 0.60 -16.42 3.55
N THR A 131 1.68 -16.19 2.82
CA THR A 131 1.65 -15.83 1.39
C THR A 131 2.20 -16.95 0.52
N GLU A 132 1.99 -16.88 -0.79
CA GLU A 132 2.60 -17.83 -1.75
C GLU A 132 4.13 -17.74 -1.73
N CYS A 133 4.69 -16.57 -1.42
CA CYS A 133 6.14 -16.39 -1.30
C CYS A 133 6.72 -17.18 -0.11
N ASP A 134 5.94 -17.39 0.94
CA ASP A 134 6.35 -18.20 2.11
C ASP A 134 6.45 -19.69 1.76
N LYS A 135 5.57 -20.18 0.86
CA LYS A 135 5.53 -21.61 0.49
C LYS A 135 6.78 -22.02 -0.29
N LEU A 136 7.25 -21.17 -1.19
CA LEU A 136 8.42 -21.43 -2.04
C LEU A 136 9.71 -21.61 -1.20
N HIS A 137 9.84 -20.88 -0.09
CA HIS A 137 10.99 -21.01 0.80
C HIS A 137 10.97 -22.29 1.67
N SER A 138 9.80 -22.93 1.85
CA SER A 138 9.70 -24.18 2.62
C SER A 138 9.94 -25.46 1.80
N MET A 139 10.08 -25.33 0.48
CA MET A 139 10.29 -26.45 -0.45
C MET A 139 11.76 -26.60 -0.89
N LEU A 140 12.64 -25.73 -0.42
CA LEU A 140 14.11 -25.77 -0.59
C LEU A 140 14.76 -26.04 0.77
#